data_AF-A0A8A1M6H4-F1
#
_entry.id   AF-A0A8A1M6H4-F1
#
_cell.length_a   1.000
_cell.length_b   1.000
_cell.length_c   1.000
_cell.angle_alpha   90.00
_cell.angle_beta   90.00
_cell.angle_gamma   90.00
#
_symmetry.space_group_name_H-M   'P 1'
#
loop_
_entity.id
_entity.type
_entity.pdbx_description
1 polymer ?
#
loop_
_entity_poly.entity_id
_entity_poly.type
_entity_poly.pdbx_seq_one_letter_code
_entity_poly.pdbx_strand_id
1 'polypeptide(L)'
;MGSSPVQGHPVTVSLKELEQGSVSFETLTEAFGPSSLGIIVVKDLPARFRDLRGAALSNASLVAALPPAELDALSSPASKYLVGWSCGKETLRSGRFDTLKGSYYV
;
A
#
# COMPACT_ATOMS: atom_id res chain seq x y z
N MET A 1 9.18 -14.12 -25.76
CA MET A 1 8.19 -13.08 -26.08
C MET A 1 8.15 -12.13 -24.89
N GLY A 2 8.65 -10.91 -25.03
CA GLY A 2 8.56 -9.92 -23.97
C GLY A 2 7.11 -9.49 -23.81
N SER A 3 6.52 -9.67 -22.63
CA SER A 3 5.18 -9.14 -22.34
C SER A 3 5.23 -7.62 -22.51
N SER A 4 4.44 -7.09 -23.44
CA SER A 4 4.19 -5.65 -23.47
C SER A 4 3.66 -5.22 -22.11
N PRO A 5 4.04 -4.03 -21.59
CA PRO A 5 3.51 -3.56 -20.33
C PRO A 5 1.98 -3.54 -20.41
N VAL A 6 1.32 -4.07 -19.38
CA VAL A 6 -0.14 -4.03 -19.27
C VAL A 6 -0.55 -2.57 -19.26
N GLN A 7 -1.10 -2.09 -20.38
CA GLN A 7 -1.76 -0.80 -20.48
C GLN A 7 -3.16 -0.96 -19.87
N GLY A 8 -3.27 -0.75 -18.56
CA GLY A 8 -4.54 -0.75 -17.85
C GLY A 8 -4.78 0.61 -17.20
N HIS A 9 -6.00 1.14 -17.31
CA HIS A 9 -6.43 2.27 -16.50
C HIS A 9 -7.01 1.75 -15.18
N PRO A 10 -6.73 2.38 -14.03
CA PRO A 10 -7.34 1.98 -12.78
C PRO A 10 -8.84 2.27 -12.81
N VAL A 11 -9.64 1.27 -12.50
CA VAL A 11 -11.09 1.41 -12.35
C VAL A 11 -11.37 2.20 -11.07
N THR A 12 -12.24 3.21 -11.14
CA THR A 12 -12.62 4.04 -9.99
C THR A 12 -14.04 3.71 -9.53
N VAL A 13 -14.21 3.37 -8.26
CA VAL A 13 -15.52 3.09 -7.62
C VAL A 13 -15.69 3.94 -6.37
N SER A 14 -16.91 4.26 -5.98
CA SER A 14 -17.18 4.96 -4.72
C SER A 14 -17.11 4.01 -3.52
N LEU A 15 -16.79 4.56 -2.35
CA LEU A 15 -16.87 3.80 -1.09
C LEU A 15 -18.29 3.26 -0.86
N LYS A 16 -19.32 4.04 -1.18
CA LYS A 16 -20.71 3.66 -1.01
C LYS A 16 -21.08 2.43 -1.86
N GLU A 17 -20.62 2.36 -3.11
CA GLU A 17 -20.87 1.19 -3.96
C GLU A 17 -20.23 -0.09 -3.39
N LEU A 18 -19.05 0.03 -2.76
CA LEU A 18 -18.39 -1.09 -2.09
C LEU A 18 -19.16 -1.51 -0.84
N GLU A 19 -19.58 -0.57 0.01
CA GLU A 19 -20.36 -0.84 1.21
C GLU A 19 -21.71 -1.49 0.90
N GLN A 20 -22.34 -1.10 -0.22
CA GLN A 20 -23.62 -1.62 -0.67
C GLN A 20 -23.52 -2.90 -1.51
N GLY A 21 -22.31 -3.29 -1.91
CA GLY A 21 -22.11 -4.41 -2.82
C GLY A 21 -22.73 -4.20 -4.20
N SER A 22 -22.83 -2.94 -4.65
CA SER A 22 -23.52 -2.58 -5.90
C SER A 22 -22.58 -2.43 -7.10
N VAL A 23 -21.29 -2.71 -6.93
CA VAL A 23 -20.32 -2.72 -8.05
C VAL A 23 -20.67 -3.85 -9.00
N SER A 24 -20.85 -3.53 -10.29
CA SER A 24 -21.25 -4.51 -11.29
C SER A 24 -20.17 -5.55 -11.56
N PHE A 25 -20.56 -6.75 -12.00
CA PHE A 25 -19.62 -7.79 -12.40
C PHE A 25 -18.72 -7.35 -13.58
N GLU A 26 -19.26 -6.55 -14.51
CA GLU A 26 -18.50 -5.98 -15.63
C GLU A 26 -17.40 -5.05 -15.12
N THR A 27 -17.72 -4.17 -14.17
CA THR A 27 -16.75 -3.28 -13.50
C THR A 27 -15.68 -4.08 -12.76
N LEU A 28 -16.05 -5.18 -12.07
CA LEU A 28 -15.08 -6.06 -11.41
C LEU A 28 -14.17 -6.78 -12.42
N THR A 29 -14.72 -7.19 -13.57
CA THR A 29 -13.96 -7.83 -14.64
C THR A 29 -12.98 -6.84 -15.28
N GLU A 30 -13.37 -5.58 -15.45
CA GLU A 30 -12.45 -4.53 -15.90
C GLU A 30 -11.33 -4.27 -14.89
N ALA A 31 -11.65 -4.28 -13.59
CA ALA A 31 -10.72 -3.99 -12.51
C ALA A 31 -9.72 -5.12 -12.21
N PHE A 32 -10.16 -6.38 -12.34
CA PHE A 32 -9.43 -7.57 -11.87
C PHE A 32 -9.34 -8.70 -12.90
N GLY A 33 -9.82 -8.50 -14.13
CA GLY A 33 -9.74 -9.48 -15.21
C GLY A 33 -8.33 -9.66 -15.78
N PRO A 34 -8.14 -10.60 -16.71
CA PRO A 34 -6.81 -10.99 -17.23
C PRO A 34 -6.01 -9.86 -17.89
N SER A 35 -6.70 -8.83 -18.41
CA SER A 35 -6.10 -7.64 -19.05
C SER A 35 -6.13 -6.40 -18.16
N SER A 36 -6.57 -6.53 -16.90
CA SER A 36 -6.72 -5.41 -15.99
C SER A 36 -5.40 -4.97 -15.36
N LEU A 37 -5.39 -3.78 -14.75
CA LEU A 37 -4.30 -3.33 -13.91
C LEU A 37 -4.24 -4.08 -12.55
N GLY A 38 -5.32 -4.77 -12.16
CA GLY A 38 -5.43 -5.51 -10.91
C GLY A 38 -5.61 -4.64 -9.66
N ILE A 39 -5.96 -3.36 -9.84
CA ILE A 39 -6.20 -2.40 -8.76
C ILE A 39 -7.46 -1.57 -9.04
N ILE A 40 -8.05 -1.05 -7.97
CA ILE A 40 -9.11 -0.04 -8.03
C ILE A 40 -8.69 1.22 -7.28
N VAL A 41 -9.29 2.35 -7.66
CA VAL A 41 -9.25 3.60 -6.91
C VAL A 41 -10.61 3.80 -6.22
N VAL A 42 -10.58 4.00 -4.91
CA VAL A 42 -11.81 4.28 -4.15
C VAL A 42 -11.97 5.79 -3.99
N LYS A 43 -13.09 6.32 -4.46
CA LYS A 43 -13.49 7.73 -4.31
C LYS A 43 -14.62 7.89 -3.29
N ASP A 44 -15.02 9.14 -3.06
CA ASP A 44 -16.13 9.50 -2.17
C ASP A 44 -15.92 9.03 -0.71
N LEU A 45 -14.66 9.11 -0.26
CA LEU A 45 -14.27 8.82 1.12
C LEU A 45 -14.83 9.87 2.09
N PRO A 46 -15.03 9.53 3.38
CA PRO A 46 -15.51 10.49 4.38
C PRO A 46 -14.62 11.74 4.42
N ALA A 47 -15.20 12.93 4.61
CA ALA A 47 -14.46 14.20 4.60
C ALA A 47 -13.22 14.21 5.53
N ARG A 48 -13.34 13.59 6.72
CA ARG A 48 -12.23 13.45 7.69
C ARG A 48 -11.02 12.66 7.17
N PHE A 49 -11.20 11.84 6.13
CA PHE A 49 -10.13 11.00 5.59
C PHE A 49 -8.95 11.84 5.08
N ARG A 50 -9.23 12.98 4.44
CA ARG A 50 -8.17 13.85 3.90
C ARG A 50 -7.26 14.34 5.03
N ASP A 51 -7.85 14.79 6.12
CA ASP A 51 -7.10 15.37 7.23
C ASP A 51 -6.33 14.28 8.00
N LEU A 52 -6.96 13.12 8.23
CA LEU A 52 -6.30 11.95 8.82
C LEU A 52 -5.14 11.43 7.97
N ARG A 53 -5.32 11.36 6.64
CA ARG A 53 -4.25 10.98 5.71
C ARG A 53 -3.10 11.97 5.76
N GLY A 54 -3.39 13.27 5.81
CA GLY A 54 -2.36 14.30 5.97
C GLY A 54 -1.54 14.08 7.23
N ALA A 55 -2.20 13.94 8.39
CA ALA A 55 -1.54 13.70 9.67
C ALA A 55 -0.70 12.42 9.66
N ALA A 56 -1.24 11.31 9.13
CA ALA A 56 -0.54 10.03 9.03
C ALA A 56 0.73 10.13 8.17
N LEU A 57 0.63 10.75 6.98
CA LEU A 57 1.77 10.91 6.08
C LEU A 57 2.85 11.83 6.66
N SER A 58 2.45 12.94 7.28
CA SER A 58 3.39 13.84 7.95
C SER A 58 4.12 13.14 9.10
N ASN A 59 3.39 12.41 9.95
CA ASN A 59 4.00 11.66 11.06
C ASN A 59 4.91 10.53 10.55
N ALA A 60 4.53 9.82 9.48
CA ALA A 60 5.37 8.81 8.87
C ALA A 60 6.72 9.39 8.38
N SER A 61 6.69 10.59 7.77
CA SER A 61 7.92 11.28 7.38
C SER A 61 8.80 11.68 8.58
N LEU A 62 8.20 12.12 9.69
CA LEU A 62 8.93 12.44 10.91
C LEU A 62 9.58 11.19 11.52
N VAL A 63 8.85 10.07 11.60
CA VAL A 63 9.38 8.79 12.08
C VAL A 63 10.55 8.34 11.21
N ALA A 64 10.41 8.38 9.89
CA ALA A 64 11.47 7.96 8.97
C ALA A 64 12.74 8.83 9.04
N ALA A 65 12.66 10.03 9.63
CA ALA A 65 13.79 10.94 9.83
C ALA A 65 14.48 10.78 11.20
N LEU A 66 13.99 9.89 12.07
CA LEU A 66 14.59 9.63 13.38
C LEU A 66 16.00 9.03 13.25
N PRO A 67 16.88 9.20 14.27
CA PRO A 67 18.17 8.54 14.31
C PRO A 67 18.05 7.01 14.23
N PRO A 68 19.05 6.30 13.66
CA PRO A 68 19.00 4.84 13.51
C PRO A 68 18.72 4.07 14.80
N ALA A 69 19.26 4.52 15.94
CA ALA A 69 19.03 3.88 17.23
C ALA A 69 17.56 3.94 17.68
N GLU A 70 16.85 5.04 17.39
CA GLU A 70 15.42 5.18 17.69
C GLU A 70 14.58 4.35 16.73
N LEU A 71 14.95 4.31 15.44
CA LEU A 71 14.30 3.45 14.45
C LEU A 71 14.45 1.96 14.78
N ASP A 72 15.63 1.53 15.22
CA ASP A 72 15.85 0.14 15.65
C ASP A 72 15.01 -0.21 16.88
N ALA A 73 14.78 0.73 17.81
CA ALA A 73 13.88 0.53 18.95
C ALA A 73 12.41 0.34 18.55
N LEU A 74 12.01 0.85 17.39
CA LEU A 74 10.68 0.63 16.80
C LEU A 74 10.58 -0.68 16.01
N SER A 75 11.67 -1.44 15.87
CA SER A 75 11.68 -2.70 15.12
C SER A 75 11.17 -3.85 15.97
N SER A 76 10.51 -4.83 15.33
CA SER A 76 10.05 -6.05 16.00
C SER A 76 10.56 -7.31 15.28
N PRO A 77 11.72 -7.86 15.72
CA PRO A 77 12.23 -9.11 15.20
C PRO A 77 11.29 -10.30 15.48
N ALA A 78 10.59 -10.30 16.62
CA ALA A 78 9.66 -11.36 17.02
C ALA A 78 8.49 -11.51 16.04
N SER A 79 8.05 -10.42 15.41
CA SER A 79 7.04 -10.43 14.35
C SER A 79 7.63 -10.65 12.96
N LYS A 80 8.90 -11.06 12.86
CA LYS A 80 9.62 -11.16 11.59
C LYS A 80 9.58 -9.84 10.80
N TYR A 81 9.62 -8.70 11.50
CA TYR A 81 9.53 -7.36 10.95
C TYR A 81 8.26 -7.05 10.13
N LEU A 82 7.20 -7.84 10.30
CA LEU A 82 5.89 -7.53 9.72
C LEU A 82 5.25 -6.31 10.40
N VAL A 83 5.53 -6.12 11.70
CA VAL A 83 5.21 -4.92 12.46
C VAL A 83 6.51 -4.21 12.89
N GLY A 84 6.41 -2.91 13.17
CA GLY A 84 7.52 -2.02 13.51
C GLY A 84 8.24 -1.40 12.30
N TRP A 85 9.41 -0.83 12.57
CA TRP A 85 10.36 -0.41 11.54
C TRP A 85 11.06 -1.62 10.91
N SER A 86 11.28 -1.60 9.59
CA SER A 86 11.77 -2.77 8.82
C SER A 86 12.74 -2.42 7.68
N CYS A 87 13.09 -1.14 7.49
CA CYS A 87 13.95 -0.72 6.38
C CYS A 87 15.29 -1.45 6.39
N GLY A 88 15.63 -2.12 5.27
CA GLY A 88 16.86 -2.88 5.11
C GLY A 88 16.91 -4.21 5.89
N LYS A 89 15.83 -4.64 6.54
CA LYS A 89 15.79 -5.91 7.30
C LYS A 89 15.29 -7.10 6.46
N GLU A 90 14.46 -6.86 5.46
CA GLU A 90 13.91 -7.91 4.59
C GLU A 90 14.80 -8.19 3.38
N THR A 91 15.03 -9.47 3.07
CA THR A 91 15.76 -9.90 1.89
C THR A 91 14.77 -10.24 0.76
N LEU A 92 14.91 -9.56 -0.37
CA LEU A 92 14.19 -9.91 -1.59
C LEU A 92 14.63 -11.30 -2.08
N ARG A 93 13.81 -11.95 -2.92
CA ARG A 93 14.14 -13.27 -3.51
C ARG A 93 15.53 -13.31 -4.18
N SER A 94 16.03 -12.17 -4.65
CA SER A 94 17.35 -12.00 -5.26
C SER A 94 18.51 -12.01 -4.26
N GLY A 95 18.28 -12.12 -2.95
CA GLY A 95 19.31 -12.01 -1.92
C GLY A 95 19.67 -10.57 -1.54
N ARG A 96 19.05 -9.56 -2.17
CA ARG A 96 19.29 -8.14 -1.88
C ARG A 96 18.34 -7.65 -0.78
N PHE A 97 18.85 -6.93 0.20
CA PHE A 97 18.03 -6.27 1.21
C PHE A 97 17.17 -5.16 0.58
N ASP A 98 15.92 -5.07 1.02
CA ASP A 98 15.01 -4.02 0.61
C ASP A 98 15.26 -2.74 1.41
N THR A 99 16.09 -1.87 0.87
CA THR A 99 16.41 -0.55 1.45
C THR A 99 15.46 0.56 1.01
N LEU A 100 14.45 0.24 0.19
CA LEU A 100 13.45 1.20 -0.30
C LEU A 100 12.12 1.04 0.42
N LYS A 101 11.96 -0.03 1.20
CA LYS A 101 10.77 -0.29 2.00
C LYS A 101 10.87 0.37 3.36
N GLY A 102 9.97 1.33 3.60
CA GLY A 102 9.74 1.95 4.91
C GLY A 102 8.37 1.61 5.49
N SER A 103 7.72 0.54 5.01
CA SER A 103 6.34 0.22 5.36
C SER A 103 6.20 -0.88 6.43
N TYR A 104 5.13 -0.74 7.22
CA TYR A 104 4.64 -1.64 8.24
C TYR A 104 3.41 -2.40 7.70
N TYR A 105 3.24 -3.67 8.06
CA TYR A 105 1.98 -4.40 7.86
C TYR A 105 1.23 -4.49 9.19
N VAL A 106 -0.04 -4.07 9.20
CA VAL A 106 -0.95 -4.33 10.33
C VAL A 106 -1.44 -5.76 10.28
#